data_AF-A0A843HCB8-F1
#
_entry.id   AF-A0A843HCB8-F1
#
_cell.length_a   1.000
_cell.length_b   1.000
_cell.length_c   1.000
_cell.angle_alpha   90.00
_cell.angle_beta   90.00
_cell.angle_gamma   90.00
#
_symmetry.space_group_name_H-M   'P 1'
#
loop_
_entity.id
_entity.type
_entity.pdbx_description
1 polymer ?
#
loop_
_entity_poly.entity_id
_entity_poly.type
_entity_poly.pdbx_seq_one_letter_code
_entity_poly.pdbx_strand_id
1 'polypeptide(L)' 'MAIDKTKNCSLQVTISKDIMEQLEIVVKTFREENVRISKSDIVESALKQYIKTLVYCGAQIINEKAQKEEEPLGEKKDA' A
#
# COMPACT_ATOMS: atom_id res chain seq x y z
N MET A 1 -12.68 11.52 12.68
CA MET A 1 -13.23 11.46 11.31
C MET A 1 -13.67 10.04 11.04
N ALA A 2 -14.97 9.76 10.96
CA ALA A 2 -15.47 8.40 10.76
C ALA A 2 -15.48 8.09 9.26
N ILE A 3 -14.78 7.03 8.85
CA ILE A 3 -14.84 6.53 7.47
C ILE A 3 -16.12 5.68 7.37
N ASP A 4 -17.08 6.18 6.61
CA ASP A 4 -18.29 5.44 6.28
C ASP A 4 -17.92 4.28 5.34
N LYS A 5 -17.97 3.05 5.88
CA LYS A 5 -17.63 1.81 5.18
C LYS A 5 -18.69 1.40 4.14
N THR A 6 -19.81 2.12 4.05
CA THR A 6 -20.89 1.82 3.10
C THR A 6 -20.83 2.67 1.83
N LYS A 7 -19.97 3.69 1.79
CA LYS A 7 -19.77 4.49 0.59
C LYS A 7 -18.89 3.76 -0.41
N ASN A 8 -19.48 3.36 -1.52
CA ASN A 8 -18.73 2.97 -2.71
C ASN A 8 -18.07 4.21 -3.30
N CYS A 9 -16.73 4.21 -3.34
CA CYS A 9 -15.94 5.24 -4.01
C CYS A 9 -15.45 4.71 -5.36
N SER A 10 -15.73 5.42 -6.45
CA SER A 10 -15.13 5.10 -7.75
C SER A 10 -13.79 5.80 -7.89
N LEU A 11 -12.75 5.05 -8.25
CA LEU A 11 -11.44 5.59 -8.57
C LEU A 11 -11.13 5.30 -10.04
N GLN A 12 -10.85 6.34 -10.81
CA GLN A 12 -10.29 6.21 -12.15
C GLN A 12 -8.76 6.32 -12.04
N VAL A 13 -8.06 5.33 -12.59
CA VAL A 13 -6.60 5.31 -12.61
C VAL A 13 -6.09 5.27 -14.04
N THR A 14 -5.04 6.03 -14.32
CA THR A 14 -4.28 5.93 -15.55
C THR A 14 -3.03 5.13 -15.25
N ILE A 15 -2.83 4.03 -15.98
CA ILE A 15 -1.62 3.22 -15.92
C ILE A 15 -0.91 3.28 -17.27
N SER A 16 0.40 3.09 -17.26
CA SER A 16 1.20 3.06 -18.48
C SER A 16 0.84 1.85 -19.35
N LYS A 17 1.13 1.96 -20.64
CA LYS A 17 0.75 0.97 -21.65
C LYS A 17 1.37 -0.41 -21.38
N ASP A 18 2.63 -0.44 -20.97
CA ASP A 18 3.37 -1.66 -20.61
C ASP A 18 2.71 -2.41 -19.44
N ILE A 19 2.28 -1.69 -18.39
CA ILE A 19 1.57 -2.28 -17.26
C ILE A 19 0.21 -2.82 -17.72
N MET A 20 -0.48 -2.10 -18.60
CA MET A 20 -1.77 -2.56 -19.15
C MET A 20 -1.61 -3.85 -19.96
N GLU A 21 -0.57 -3.96 -20.78
CA GLU A 21 -0.25 -5.16 -21.56
C GLU A 21 0.08 -6.35 -20.63
N GLN A 22 0.86 -6.13 -19.56
CA GLN A 22 1.14 -7.16 -18.56
C GLN A 22 -0.15 -7.63 -17.85
N LEU A 23 -1.03 -6.70 -17.49
CA LEU A 23 -2.32 -7.03 -16.89
C LEU A 23 -3.20 -7.89 -17.81
N GLU A 24 -3.18 -7.62 -19.12
CA GLU A 24 -3.90 -8.42 -20.11
C GLU A 24 -3.37 -9.85 -20.20
N ILE A 25 -2.04 -10.00 -20.21
CA ILE A 25 -1.40 -11.32 -20.20
C ILE A 25 -1.82 -12.11 -18.96
N VAL A 26 -1.71 -11.49 -17.78
CA VAL A 26 -2.07 -12.13 -16.51
C VAL A 26 -3.52 -12.57 -16.48
N VAL A 27 -4.46 -11.69 -16.88
CA VAL A 27 -5.88 -12.03 -16.95
C VAL A 27 -6.13 -13.18 -17.94
N LYS A 28 -5.43 -13.20 -19.06
CA LYS A 28 -5.54 -14.29 -20.05
C LYS A 28 -5.08 -15.62 -19.45
N THR A 29 -3.92 -15.64 -18.79
CA THR A 29 -3.40 -16.84 -18.10
C THR A 29 -4.38 -17.35 -17.05
N PHE A 30 -4.97 -16.47 -16.22
CA PHE A 30 -5.98 -16.89 -15.26
C PHE A 30 -7.23 -17.48 -15.93
N ARG A 31 -7.68 -16.92 -17.06
CA ARG A 31 -8.81 -17.48 -17.82
C ARG A 31 -8.51 -18.86 -18.39
N GLU A 32 -7.28 -19.09 -18.85
CA GLU A 32 -6.82 -20.40 -19.33
C GLU A 32 -6.90 -21.46 -18.21
N GLU A 33 -6.65 -21.05 -16.96
CA GLU A 33 -6.81 -21.86 -15.75
C GLU A 33 -8.25 -21.92 -15.20
N ASN A 34 -9.25 -21.46 -15.97
CA ASN A 34 -10.66 -21.32 -15.54
C ASN A 34 -10.90 -20.42 -14.32
N VAL A 35 -9.94 -19.56 -13.98
CA VAL A 35 -10.07 -18.56 -12.91
C VAL A 35 -10.70 -17.30 -13.49
N ARG A 36 -11.89 -16.94 -12.97
CA ARG A 36 -12.55 -15.68 -13.35
C ARG A 36 -12.00 -14.53 -12.51
N ILE A 37 -11.12 -13.74 -13.12
CA ILE A 37 -10.59 -12.51 -12.55
C ILE A 37 -10.62 -11.40 -13.60
N SER A 38 -10.95 -10.18 -13.18
CA SER A 38 -10.92 -8.98 -14.01
C SER A 38 -9.64 -8.16 -13.78
N LYS A 39 -9.36 -7.27 -14.73
CA LYS A 39 -8.30 -6.26 -14.58
C LYS A 39 -8.50 -5.41 -13.31
N SER A 40 -9.76 -5.07 -13.01
CA SER A 40 -10.12 -4.28 -11.82
C SER A 40 -9.77 -5.02 -10.53
N ASP A 41 -10.03 -6.32 -10.45
CA ASP A 41 -9.74 -7.12 -9.25
C ASP A 41 -8.24 -7.16 -8.95
N ILE A 42 -7.42 -7.27 -10.00
CA ILE A 42 -5.96 -7.27 -9.88
C ILE A 42 -5.48 -5.88 -9.42
N VAL A 43 -5.96 -4.81 -10.05
CA VAL A 43 -5.59 -3.43 -9.68
C VAL A 43 -6.02 -3.12 -8.25
N GLU A 44 -7.24 -3.48 -7.86
CA GLU A 44 -7.74 -3.29 -6.50
C GLU A 44 -6.89 -4.05 -5.48
N SER A 45 -6.50 -5.29 -5.79
CA SER A 45 -5.63 -6.10 -4.93
C SER A 45 -4.24 -5.48 -4.78
N ALA A 46 -3.65 -5.01 -5.89
CA ALA A 46 -2.36 -4.32 -5.87
C ALA A 46 -2.42 -3.03 -5.04
N LEU A 47 -3.47 -2.21 -5.22
CA LEU A 47 -3.68 -0.98 -4.45
C LEU A 47 -3.85 -1.27 -2.96
N LYS A 48 -4.67 -2.27 -2.59
CA LYS A 48 -4.83 -2.68 -1.18
C LYS A 48 -3.49 -3.08 -0.57
N GLN A 49 -2.67 -3.84 -1.29
CA GLN A 49 -1.36 -4.26 -0.81
C GLN A 49 -0.42 -3.06 -0.64
N TYR A 50 -0.36 -2.17 -1.63
CA TYR A 50 0.49 -1.00 -1.58
C TYR A 50 0.13 -0.06 -0.42
N ILE A 51 -1.17 0.20 -0.20
CA ILE A 51 -1.65 1.01 0.93
C ILE A 51 -1.23 0.39 2.27
N LYS A 52 -1.36 -0.93 2.44
CA LYS A 52 -0.91 -1.62 3.66
C LYS A 52 0.58 -1.42 3.89
N THR A 53 1.40 -1.56 2.85
CA THR A 53 2.85 -1.34 2.93
C THR A 53 3.16 0.10 3.33
N LEU A 54 2.51 1.09 2.71
CA LEU A 54 2.72 2.50 3.05
C LEU A 54 2.38 2.80 4.52
N VAL A 55 1.26 2.27 5.01
CA VAL A 55 0.85 2.43 6.42
C VAL A 55 1.87 1.79 7.36
N TYR A 56 2.34 0.59 7.03
CA TYR A 56 3.35 -0.10 7.83
C TYR A 56 4.67 0.67 7.89
N CYS A 57 5.21 1.09 6.75
CA CYS A 57 6.44 1.88 6.69
C CYS A 57 6.30 3.23 7.42
N GLY A 58 5.15 3.90 7.27
CA GLY A 58 4.86 5.14 7.99
C GLY A 58 4.88 4.94 9.51
N ALA A 59 4.28 3.85 10.00
CA ALA A 59 4.30 3.50 11.43
C ALA A 59 5.72 3.23 11.95
N GLN A 60 6.56 2.54 11.16
CA GLN A 60 7.97 2.31 11.51
C GLN A 60 8.74 3.62 11.65
N ILE A 61 8.59 4.54 10.68
CA ILE A 61 9.26 5.85 10.72
C ILE A 61 8.86 6.64 11.96
N ILE A 62 7.57 6.63 12.33
CA ILE A 62 7.08 7.31 13.53
C ILE A 62 7.71 6.68 14.79
N ASN A 63 7.74 5.36 14.86
CA ASN A 63 8.31 4.63 15.99
C ASN A 63 9.82 4.90 16.15
N GLU A 64 10.58 4.90 15.05
CA GLU A 64 12.01 5.23 15.06
C GLU A 64 12.27 6.68 15.52
N LYS A 65 11.39 7.62 15.17
CA LYS A 65 11.50 9.01 15.64
C LYS A 65 11.23 9.13 17.13
N ALA A 66 10.19 8.45 17.63
CA ALA A 66 9.87 8.43 19.06
C ALA A 66 11.02 7.85 19.90
N GLN A 67 11.67 6.78 19.43
CA GLN A 67 12.80 6.16 20.12
C GLN A 67 14.06 7.05 20.17
N LYS A 68 14.29 7.89 19.14
CA LYS A 68 15.41 8.84 19.12
C LYS A 68 15.17 10.07 19.99
N GLU A 69 13.92 10.43 20.26
CA GLU A 69 13.57 11.52 21.18
C GLU A 69 13.62 11.08 22.66
N GLU A 70 13.63 9.78 22.94
CA GLU A 70 13.76 9.21 24.29
C GLU A 70 15.21 8.89 24.73
N GLU A 71 16.23 9.09 23.89
CA GLU A 71 17.63 9.00 24.35
C GLU A 71 17.94 10.19 25.28
N PRO A 72 18.24 9.95 26.58
CA PRO A 72 18.49 11.04 27.51
C PRO A 72 19.80 11.74 27.14
N LEU A 73 19.74 13.07 27.06
CA LEU A 73 20.91 13.94 27.16
C LEU A 73 21.75 13.47 28.36
N GLY A 74 22.84 12.77 28.06
CA GLY A 74 23.80 12.34 29.07
C GLY A 74 24.16 13.54 29.93
N GLU A 75 23.94 13.40 31.24
CA GLU A 75 24.40 14.34 32.24
C GLU A 75 25.87 14.64 31.96
N LYS A 76 26.16 15.87 31.52
CA LYS A 76 27.51 16.41 31.63
C LYS A 76 27.81 16.46 33.13
N LYS A 77 28.59 15.49 33.61
CA LYS A 77 29.28 15.62 34.89
C LYS A 77 30.36 16.68 34.71
N ASP A 78 29.99 17.93 34.98
CA ASP A 78 30.94 18.95 35.38
C ASP A 78 31.27 18.71 36.86
N ALA A 79 32.49 18.22 37.14
CA ALA A 79 33.33 18.47 38.33
C ALA A 79 34.41 17.38 38.48
#